data_AF-A0A2P2J8K6-F1
#
_entry.id   AF-A0A2P2J8K6-F1
#
_cell.length_a   1.000
_cell.length_b   1.000
_cell.length_c   1.000
_cell.angle_alpha   90.00
_cell.angle_beta   90.00
_cell.angle_gamma   90.00
#
_symmetry.space_group_name_H-M   'P 1'
#
loop_
_entity.id
_entity.type
_entity.pdbx_description
1 polymer ?
#
loop_
_entity_poly.entity_id
_entity_poly.type
_entity_poly.pdbx_seq_one_letter_code
_entity_poly.pdbx_strand_id
1 'polypeptide(L)'
;MHYAGPTEVQWHAKARINAGANFYIVGRDPAGMGHPTEKRDLYDPDHGKKVLSMAPGLEKLNILPFRVAAYDTEARKMAFFDPSRAKDFLFISGTKMRTYARNGENPPDGFMCPGGWEVLVKYYKSLQAEEAMQNTAILSA
;
A
#
# COMPACT_ATOMS: atom_id res chain seq x y z
N MET A 1 1.17 -11.94 -8.05
CA MET A 1 1.80 -11.25 -6.92
C MET A 1 2.31 -12.32 -5.98
N HIS A 2 3.62 -12.37 -5.70
CA HIS A 2 4.23 -13.38 -4.81
C HIS A 2 4.38 -12.89 -3.37
N TYR A 3 4.34 -11.57 -3.16
CA TYR A 3 4.69 -10.90 -1.92
C TYR A 3 6.13 -11.20 -1.48
N ALA A 4 7.05 -11.25 -2.47
CA ALA A 4 8.45 -11.63 -2.26
C ALA A 4 9.42 -10.44 -2.20
N GLY A 5 8.92 -9.24 -1.87
CA GLY A 5 9.72 -8.08 -1.51
C GLY A 5 10.82 -7.70 -2.52
N PRO A 6 12.08 -7.51 -2.08
CA PRO A 6 13.20 -7.12 -2.94
C PRO A 6 13.48 -8.06 -4.12
N THR A 7 13.05 -9.33 -4.03
CA THR A 7 13.17 -10.29 -5.14
C THR A 7 12.09 -10.03 -6.18
N GLU A 8 10.83 -9.89 -5.76
CA GLU A 8 9.72 -9.68 -6.70
C GLU A 8 9.75 -8.31 -7.36
N VAL A 9 10.22 -7.26 -6.67
CA VAL A 9 10.25 -5.91 -7.25
C VAL A 9 11.18 -5.84 -8.48
N GLN A 10 12.23 -6.67 -8.55
CA GLN A 10 13.07 -6.79 -9.75
C GLN A 10 12.29 -7.34 -10.94
N TRP A 11 11.45 -8.36 -10.71
CA TRP A 11 10.53 -8.89 -11.72
C TRP A 11 9.53 -7.83 -12.19
N HIS A 12 8.94 -7.06 -11.25
CA HIS A 12 8.04 -5.97 -11.60
C HIS A 12 8.70 -4.89 -12.46
N ALA A 13 9.97 -4.57 -12.18
CA ALA A 13 10.73 -3.60 -12.96
C ALA A 13 11.07 -4.14 -14.36
N LYS A 14 11.57 -5.38 -14.44
CA LYS A 14 11.93 -6.03 -15.71
C LYS A 14 10.73 -6.17 -16.65
N ALA A 15 9.57 -6.52 -16.12
CA ALA A 15 8.34 -6.60 -16.91
C ALA A 15 7.95 -5.24 -17.53
N ARG A 16 8.18 -4.14 -16.80
CA ARG A 16 7.91 -2.77 -17.27
C ARG A 16 8.92 -2.30 -18.31
N ILE A 17 10.20 -2.65 -18.18
CA ILE A 17 11.20 -2.44 -19.25
C ILE A 17 10.72 -3.08 -20.55
N ASN A 18 10.29 -4.35 -20.48
CA ASN A 18 9.82 -5.07 -21.66
C ASN A 18 8.55 -4.46 -22.27
N ALA A 19 7.76 -3.73 -21.47
CA ALA A 19 6.59 -2.97 -21.93
C ALA A 19 6.95 -1.56 -22.45
N GLY A 20 8.24 -1.20 -22.51
CA GLY A 20 8.71 0.09 -23.03
C GLY A 20 8.83 1.21 -21.99
N ALA A 21 8.81 0.90 -20.69
CA ALA A 21 9.02 1.92 -19.66
C ALA A 21 10.50 2.31 -19.53
N ASN A 22 10.77 3.62 -19.55
CA ASN A 22 12.12 4.19 -19.36
C ASN A 22 12.41 4.59 -17.91
N PHE A 23 11.35 4.75 -17.10
CA PHE A 23 11.41 5.13 -15.69
C PHE A 23 10.60 4.15 -14.85
N TYR A 24 11.06 3.88 -13.63
CA TYR A 24 10.37 3.01 -12.70
C TYR A 24 10.32 3.62 -11.31
N ILE A 25 9.11 3.92 -10.85
CA ILE A 25 8.85 4.47 -9.53
C ILE A 25 8.90 3.34 -8.50
N VAL A 26 9.64 3.55 -7.41
CA VAL A 26 9.73 2.60 -6.30
C VAL A 26 9.66 3.34 -4.96
N GLY A 27 8.76 2.91 -4.08
CA GLY A 27 8.53 3.50 -2.77
C GLY A 27 9.14 2.68 -1.62
N ARG A 28 8.53 2.83 -0.44
CA ARG A 28 8.80 2.01 0.75
C ARG A 28 8.18 0.61 0.58
N ASP A 29 8.93 -0.42 0.99
CA ASP A 29 8.48 -1.82 1.11
C ASP A 29 7.76 -2.36 -0.14
N PRO A 30 8.35 -2.23 -1.35
CA PRO A 30 7.70 -2.67 -2.57
C PRO A 30 7.58 -4.20 -2.58
N ALA A 31 6.40 -4.69 -2.94
CA ALA A 31 6.05 -6.12 -2.92
C ALA A 31 6.21 -6.80 -1.55
N GLY A 32 6.25 -6.03 -0.45
CA GLY A 32 6.28 -6.55 0.91
C GLY A 32 4.90 -6.86 1.48
N MET A 33 4.92 -7.50 2.64
CA MET A 33 3.76 -7.77 3.48
C MET A 33 4.20 -7.95 4.95
N GLY A 34 3.24 -7.93 5.88
CA GLY A 34 3.51 -8.29 7.27
C GLY A 34 3.91 -9.76 7.42
N HIS A 35 4.78 -10.07 8.37
CA HIS A 35 5.16 -11.44 8.67
C HIS A 35 3.94 -12.23 9.16
N PRO A 36 3.67 -13.45 8.66
CA PRO A 36 2.45 -14.18 9.01
C PRO A 36 2.30 -14.51 10.50
N THR A 37 3.42 -14.67 11.21
CA THR A 37 3.44 -15.08 12.63
C THR A 37 4.06 -14.05 13.56
N GLU A 38 4.81 -13.07 13.04
CA GLU A 38 5.55 -12.11 13.85
C GLU A 38 4.97 -10.70 13.65
N LYS A 39 5.05 -9.85 14.67
CA LYS A 39 4.55 -8.46 14.58
C LYS A 39 5.59 -7.54 13.94
N ARG A 40 6.02 -7.86 12.72
CA ARG A 40 6.97 -7.07 11.93
C ARG A 40 6.70 -7.20 10.45
N ASP A 41 7.32 -6.33 9.65
CA ASP A 41 7.36 -6.51 8.21
C ASP A 41 8.26 -7.69 7.82
N LEU A 42 7.91 -8.37 6.72
CA LEU A 42 8.68 -9.52 6.23
C LEU A 42 10.05 -9.10 5.66
N TYR A 43 10.13 -7.87 5.13
CA TYR A 43 11.33 -7.29 4.55
C TYR A 43 11.63 -5.93 5.18
N ASP A 44 12.91 -5.53 5.12
CA ASP A 44 13.27 -4.15 5.42
C ASP A 44 12.70 -3.21 4.34
N PRO A 45 12.06 -2.10 4.75
CA PRO A 45 11.32 -1.22 3.85
C PRO A 45 12.18 -0.51 2.79
N ASP A 46 13.50 -0.42 2.99
CA ASP A 46 14.42 0.22 2.04
C ASP A 46 15.13 -0.77 1.12
N HIS A 47 15.09 -2.08 1.42
CA HIS A 47 15.79 -3.09 0.63
C HIS A 47 15.32 -3.13 -0.83
N GLY A 48 14.03 -2.96 -1.09
CA GLY A 48 13.52 -2.98 -2.46
C GLY A 48 14.17 -1.93 -3.36
N LYS A 49 14.34 -0.69 -2.85
CA LYS A 49 15.00 0.40 -3.59
C LYS A 49 16.49 0.13 -3.80
N LYS A 50 17.19 -0.30 -2.73
CA LYS A 50 18.63 -0.60 -2.76
C LYS A 50 18.93 -1.74 -3.74
N VAL A 51 18.18 -2.84 -3.64
CA VAL A 51 18.35 -4.00 -4.52
C VAL A 51 18.06 -3.64 -5.97
N LEU A 52 17.01 -2.85 -6.25
CA LEU A 52 16.74 -2.40 -7.62
C LEU A 52 17.89 -1.60 -8.23
N SER A 53 18.50 -0.71 -7.44
CA SER A 53 19.59 0.16 -7.93
C SER A 53 20.88 -0.60 -8.27
N MET A 54 21.03 -1.84 -7.79
CA MET A 54 22.21 -2.68 -8.01
C MET A 54 21.90 -3.96 -8.81
N ALA A 55 20.65 -4.15 -9.26
CA ALA A 55 20.22 -5.37 -9.92
C ALA A 55 20.75 -5.43 -11.38
N PRO A 56 21.45 -6.52 -11.75
CA PRO A 56 21.97 -6.68 -13.10
C PRO A 56 20.84 -6.81 -14.13
N GLY A 57 21.03 -6.24 -15.31
CA GLY A 57 20.04 -6.23 -16.40
C GLY A 57 18.95 -5.17 -16.27
N LEU A 58 19.00 -4.30 -15.26
CA LEU A 58 18.12 -3.14 -15.10
C LEU A 58 18.85 -1.81 -15.33
N GLU A 59 20.09 -1.82 -15.83
CA GLU A 59 20.96 -0.61 -15.94
C GLU A 59 20.39 0.46 -16.88
N LYS A 60 19.55 0.05 -17.84
CA LYS A 60 18.87 0.96 -18.78
C LYS A 60 17.61 1.60 -18.22
N LEU A 61 17.12 1.16 -17.05
CA LEU A 61 15.89 1.66 -16.43
C LEU A 61 16.23 2.72 -15.39
N ASN A 62 15.65 3.91 -15.54
CA ASN A 62 15.85 4.99 -14.59
C ASN A 62 14.98 4.75 -13.35
N ILE A 63 15.60 4.36 -12.24
CA ILE A 63 14.89 4.12 -10.98
C ILE A 63 14.63 5.45 -10.28
N LEU A 64 13.37 5.70 -9.93
CA LEU A 64 12.93 6.89 -9.20
C LEU A 64 12.50 6.48 -7.79
N PRO A 65 13.42 6.51 -6.80
CA PRO A 65 13.12 6.12 -5.43
C PRO A 65 12.41 7.24 -4.68
N PHE A 66 11.34 6.89 -3.97
CA PHE A 66 10.60 7.80 -3.10
C PHE A 66 10.67 7.36 -1.64
N ARG A 67 10.61 8.37 -0.74
CA ARG A 67 10.37 8.15 0.69
C ARG A 67 8.89 7.83 0.91
N VAL A 68 8.57 7.33 2.10
CA VAL A 68 7.17 7.09 2.47
C VAL A 68 6.37 8.39 2.45
N ALA A 69 5.18 8.36 1.86
CA ALA A 69 4.22 9.45 1.91
C ALA A 69 3.10 9.10 2.90
N ALA A 70 2.67 10.08 3.69
CA ALA A 70 1.61 9.95 4.67
C ALA A 70 0.73 11.21 4.63
N TYR A 71 -0.43 11.15 5.28
CA TYR A 71 -1.33 12.29 5.33
C TYR A 71 -0.82 13.31 6.36
N ASP A 72 -0.43 14.48 5.90
CA ASP A 72 0.02 15.60 6.73
C ASP A 72 -1.21 16.35 7.26
N THR A 73 -1.42 16.33 8.58
CA THR A 73 -2.61 16.91 9.22
C THR A 73 -2.58 18.43 9.25
N GLU A 74 -1.39 19.03 9.29
CA GLU A 74 -1.20 20.48 9.25
C GLU A 74 -1.43 21.00 7.83
N ALA A 75 -0.84 20.34 6.83
CA ALA A 75 -0.99 20.73 5.42
C ALA A 75 -2.30 20.23 4.77
N ARG A 76 -3.04 19.35 5.46
CA ARG A 76 -4.30 18.72 5.01
C ARG A 76 -4.19 18.05 3.64
N LYS A 77 -3.09 17.35 3.39
CA LYS A 77 -2.81 16.65 2.12
C LYS A 77 -1.76 15.56 2.28
N MET A 78 -1.63 14.69 1.28
CA MET A 78 -0.53 13.74 1.23
C MET A 78 0.81 14.46 1.02
N ALA A 79 1.81 14.14 1.85
CA ALA A 79 3.17 14.66 1.75
C ALA A 79 4.20 13.58 2.12
N PHE A 80 5.47 13.80 1.76
CA PHE A 80 6.54 12.93 2.22
C PHE A 80 6.71 13.03 3.73
N PHE A 81 6.76 11.88 4.39
CA PHE A 81 6.94 11.80 5.83
C PHE A 81 8.25 12.45 6.26
N ASP A 82 8.17 13.25 7.31
CA ASP A 82 9.29 13.90 7.96
C ASP A 82 9.38 13.43 9.42
N PRO A 83 10.42 12.66 9.78
CA PRO A 83 10.59 12.14 11.13
C PRO A 83 10.65 13.21 12.22
N SER A 84 11.11 14.44 11.90
CA SER A 84 11.21 15.53 12.88
C SER A 84 9.85 16.02 13.39
N ARG A 85 8.80 15.79 12.59
CA ARG A 85 7.42 16.20 12.86
C ARG A 85 6.46 15.02 12.71
N ALA A 86 6.91 13.84 13.13
CA ALA A 86 6.17 12.58 12.95
C ALA A 86 4.74 12.59 13.51
N LYS A 87 4.48 13.39 14.56
CA LYS A 87 3.14 13.56 15.17
C LYS A 87 2.12 14.22 14.24
N ASP A 88 2.58 14.99 13.24
CA ASP A 88 1.74 15.71 12.28
C ASP A 88 1.35 14.82 11.09
N PHE A 89 1.79 13.55 11.08
CA PHE A 89 1.50 12.61 10.01
C PHE A 89 0.61 11.46 10.46
N LEU A 90 -0.45 11.24 9.69
CA LEU A 90 -1.36 10.13 9.86
C LEU A 90 -1.06 9.02 8.84
N PHE A 91 -0.73 7.83 9.36
CA PHE A 91 -0.62 6.62 8.55
C PHE A 91 -1.97 5.90 8.54
N ILE A 92 -2.56 5.76 7.35
CA ILE A 92 -3.84 5.07 7.16
C ILE A 92 -3.56 3.77 6.41
N SER A 93 -3.55 2.66 7.15
CA SER A 93 -3.39 1.32 6.58
C SER A 93 -4.68 0.82 5.94
N GLY A 94 -4.60 -0.23 5.11
CA GLY A 94 -5.79 -0.89 4.55
C GLY A 94 -6.75 -1.42 5.63
N THR A 95 -6.22 -1.85 6.79
CA THR A 95 -7.06 -2.22 7.95
C THR A 95 -7.84 -1.01 8.47
N LYS A 96 -7.19 0.16 8.58
CA LYS A 96 -7.85 1.38 9.03
C LYS A 96 -8.89 1.89 8.02
N MET A 97 -8.59 1.80 6.72
CA MET A 97 -9.57 2.09 5.66
C MET A 97 -10.81 1.21 5.77
N ARG A 98 -10.62 -0.09 5.97
CA ARG A 98 -11.74 -1.02 6.20
C ARG A 98 -12.55 -0.62 7.44
N THR A 99 -11.91 -0.25 8.54
CA THR A 99 -12.61 0.25 9.74
C THR A 99 -13.44 1.49 9.44
N TYR A 100 -12.88 2.49 8.75
CA TYR A 100 -13.62 3.68 8.34
C TYR A 100 -14.87 3.33 7.53
N ALA A 101 -14.72 2.51 6.48
CA ALA A 101 -15.84 2.12 5.63
C ALA A 101 -16.91 1.33 6.40
N ARG A 102 -16.51 0.43 7.31
CA ARG A 102 -17.43 -0.36 8.14
C ARG A 102 -18.23 0.51 9.13
N ASN A 103 -17.61 1.58 9.64
CA ASN A 103 -18.25 2.52 10.56
C ASN A 103 -19.06 3.62 9.86
N GLY A 104 -19.02 3.69 8.52
CA GLY A 104 -19.60 4.81 7.76
C GLY A 104 -18.83 6.13 7.93
N GLU A 105 -17.58 6.05 8.39
CA GLU A 105 -16.67 7.18 8.51
C GLU A 105 -15.88 7.39 7.22
N ASN A 106 -15.40 8.61 6.99
CA ASN A 106 -14.52 8.92 5.86
C ASN A 106 -13.07 9.12 6.35
N PRO A 107 -12.06 8.73 5.56
CA PRO A 107 -10.70 9.19 5.81
C PRO A 107 -10.62 10.72 5.67
N PRO A 108 -9.57 11.37 6.19
CA PRO A 108 -9.39 12.81 6.05
C PRO A 108 -9.43 13.28 4.59
N ASP A 109 -10.05 14.44 4.37
CA ASP A 109 -10.11 15.08 3.05
C ASP A 109 -8.71 15.23 2.45
N GLY A 110 -8.53 14.78 1.21
CA GLY A 110 -7.23 14.83 0.53
C GLY A 110 -6.36 13.58 0.71
N PHE A 111 -6.79 12.60 1.50
CA PHE A 111 -6.17 11.26 1.52
C PHE A 111 -6.45 10.46 0.24
N MET A 112 -7.71 10.47 -0.21
CA MET A 112 -8.17 9.78 -1.42
C MET A 112 -9.23 10.62 -2.12
N CYS A 113 -9.35 10.51 -3.44
CA CYS A 113 -10.43 11.17 -4.16
C CYS A 113 -11.80 10.60 -3.74
N PRO A 114 -12.86 11.44 -3.63
CA PRO A 114 -14.17 10.98 -3.16
C PRO A 114 -14.74 9.81 -3.97
N GLY A 115 -14.67 9.88 -5.30
CA GLY A 115 -15.15 8.79 -6.16
C GLY A 115 -14.40 7.47 -5.95
N GLY A 116 -13.09 7.52 -5.68
CA GLY A 116 -12.31 6.32 -5.34
C GLY A 116 -12.71 5.74 -3.98
N TRP A 117 -12.97 6.61 -3.00
CA TRP A 117 -13.44 6.20 -1.68
C TRP A 117 -14.83 5.55 -1.74
N GLU A 118 -15.76 6.08 -2.54
CA GLU A 118 -17.09 5.49 -2.74
C GLU A 118 -17.03 4.05 -3.27
N VAL A 119 -16.11 3.76 -4.18
CA VAL A 119 -15.90 2.38 -4.68
C VAL A 119 -15.47 1.46 -3.53
N LEU A 120 -14.57 1.92 -2.66
CA LEU A 120 -14.12 1.13 -1.51
C LEU A 120 -15.22 0.92 -0.47
N VAL A 121 -16.05 1.93 -0.20
CA VAL A 121 -17.20 1.78 0.69
C VAL A 121 -18.16 0.71 0.16
N LYS A 122 -18.45 0.71 -1.15
CA LYS A 122 -19.29 -0.32 -1.78
C LYS A 122 -18.68 -1.71 -1.62
N TYR A 123 -17.38 -1.86 -1.87
CA TYR A 123 -16.65 -3.11 -1.69
C TYR A 123 -16.71 -3.63 -0.25
N TYR A 124 -16.43 -2.79 0.75
CA TYR A 124 -16.46 -3.23 2.15
C TYR A 124 -17.86 -3.55 2.66
N LYS A 125 -18.89 -2.88 2.13
CA LYS A 125 -20.30 -3.22 2.43
C LYS A 125 -20.70 -4.58 1.84
N SER A 126 -20.24 -4.93 0.63
CA SER A 126 -20.55 -6.26 0.06
C SER A 126 -19.92 -7.37 0.88
N LEU A 127 -18.68 -7.20 1.35
CA LEU A 127 -18.04 -8.16 2.24
C LEU A 127 -18.81 -8.35 3.56
N GLN A 128 -19.32 -7.27 4.17
CA GLN A 128 -20.15 -7.38 5.38
C GLN A 128 -21.46 -8.14 5.12
N ALA A 129 -22.08 -7.93 3.96
CA ALA A 129 -23.29 -8.65 3.57
C ALA A 129 -23.01 -10.15 3.35
N GLU A 130 -21.91 -10.48 2.68
CA GLU A 130 -21.45 -11.87 2.47
C GLU A 130 -21.14 -12.57 3.81
N GLU A 131 -20.39 -11.90 4.71
CA GLU A 131 -20.09 -12.39 6.06
C GLU A 131 -21.39 -12.65 6.87
N ALA A 132 -22.36 -11.74 6.80
CA ALA A 132 -23.66 -11.89 7.50
C ALA A 132 -24.49 -13.06 6.95
N MET A 133 -24.49 -13.25 5.63
CA MET A 133 -25.17 -14.38 4.99
C MET A 133 -24.53 -15.72 5.36
N GLN A 134 -23.20 -15.81 5.37
CA GLN A 134 -22.48 -17.03 5.78
C GLN A 134 -22.75 -17.38 7.24
N ASN A 135 -22.70 -16.40 8.14
CA ASN A 135 -22.97 -16.64 9.56
C ASN A 135 -24.41 -17.11 9.80
N THR A 136 -25.38 -16.56 9.08
CA THR A 136 -26.79 -17.01 9.16
C THR A 136 -26.95 -18.45 8.67
N ALA A 137 -26.28 -18.82 7.58
CA ALA A 137 -26.31 -20.17 7.03
C ALA A 137 -25.69 -21.21 7.99
N ILE A 138 -24.57 -20.88 8.65
CA ILE A 138 -23.92 -21.75 9.64
C ILE A 138 -24.81 -21.93 10.87
N LEU A 139 -25.49 -20.88 11.34
CA LEU A 139 -26.39 -20.96 12.50
C LEU A 139 -27.70 -21.73 12.22
N SER A 140 -28.04 -21.92 10.95
CA SER A 140 -29.25 -22.64 10.52
C SER A 140 -29.01 -24.12 10.15
N ALA A 141 -27.75 -24.59 10.20
CA ALA A 141 -27.34 -25.96 9.91
C ALA A 141 -27.00 -26.72 11.21
#